data_AF-A0A3A8RUL5-F1
#
_entry.id   AF-A0A3A8RUL5-F1
#
_cell.length_a   1.000
_cell.length_b   1.000
_cell.length_c   1.000
_cell.angle_alpha   90.00
_cell.angle_beta   90.00
_cell.angle_gamma   90.00
#
_symmetry.space_group_name_H-M   'P 1'
#
loop_
_entity.id
_entity.type
_entity.pdbx_description
1 polymer ?
#
loop_
_entity_poly.entity_id
_entity_poly.type
_entity_poly.pdbx_seq_one_letter_code
_entity_poly.pdbx_strand_id
1 'polypeptide(L)'
;MTVQSVTASTAILYTQLLWCELGNEPIPAIPAGMDIFDLLSSEDVEDVIFVFLQTQGWIVRPSRRRRETIAYEFTMAHPDGREAVVQVKTGQTKVDLSAMPDTVDVAFAFQPRGLVTGTNVKACIVQPERIMTFMKTSRRLLPGTVQTWLDAVSLLESRHK
;
A
#
# COMPACT_ATOMS: atom_id res chain seq x y z
N MET A 1 21.12 2.65 18.52
CA MET A 1 19.70 2.43 18.87
C MET A 1 18.96 3.71 18.54
N THR A 2 18.39 3.80 17.35
CA THR A 2 17.72 5.02 16.89
C THR A 2 16.26 4.88 17.27
N VAL A 3 15.84 5.62 18.30
CA VAL A 3 14.41 5.78 18.61
C VAL A 3 13.85 6.66 17.50
N GLN A 4 13.18 6.06 16.52
CA GLN A 4 12.40 6.81 15.53
C GLN A 4 11.15 7.35 16.23
N SER A 5 10.96 8.67 16.18
CA SER A 5 9.76 9.30 16.70
C SER A 5 8.57 8.96 15.80
N VAL A 6 7.49 8.47 16.39
CA VAL A 6 6.20 8.30 15.72
C VAL A 6 5.61 9.70 15.51
N THR A 7 6.06 10.39 14.46
CA THR A 7 5.70 11.80 14.15
C THR A 7 4.60 11.91 13.11
N ALA A 8 4.09 10.80 12.58
CA ALA A 8 2.96 10.82 11.65
C ALA A 8 1.67 11.07 12.43
N SER A 9 0.97 12.15 12.11
CA SER A 9 -0.37 12.48 12.63
C SER A 9 -1.36 11.31 12.49
N THR A 10 -1.17 10.47 11.46
CA THR A 10 -1.94 9.23 11.23
C THR A 10 -1.68 8.16 12.30
N ALA A 11 -0.47 8.05 12.84
CA ALA A 11 -0.16 7.07 13.89
C ALA A 11 -0.74 7.48 15.26
N ILE A 12 -0.81 8.78 15.53
CA ILE A 12 -1.55 9.31 16.69
C ILE A 12 -3.04 8.98 16.54
N LEU A 13 -3.60 9.26 15.36
CA LEU A 13 -5.00 8.99 15.05
C LEU A 13 -5.32 7.48 15.13
N TYR A 14 -4.42 6.61 14.66
CA TYR A 14 -4.53 5.15 14.77
C TYR A 14 -4.55 4.70 16.23
N THR A 15 -3.65 5.23 17.06
CA THR A 15 -3.61 4.92 18.50
C THR A 15 -4.90 5.35 19.19
N GLN A 16 -5.42 6.53 18.85
CA GLN A 16 -6.71 7.01 19.37
C GLN A 16 -7.87 6.12 18.92
N LEU A 17 -7.87 5.66 17.67
CA LEU A 17 -8.87 4.71 17.15
C LEU A 17 -8.89 3.41 17.95
N LEU A 18 -7.71 2.80 18.15
CA LEU A 18 -7.58 1.57 18.94
C LEU A 18 -8.03 1.75 20.39
N TRP A 19 -7.65 2.87 21.01
CA TRP A 19 -8.06 3.19 22.37
C TRP A 19 -9.59 3.30 22.47
N CYS A 20 -10.22 4.01 21.54
CA CYS A 20 -11.67 4.15 21.52
C CYS A 20 -12.39 2.82 21.27
N GLU A 21 -11.88 1.99 20.36
CA GLU A 21 -12.41 0.65 20.10
C GLU A 21 -12.36 -0.25 21.34
N LEU A 22 -11.21 -0.28 22.03
CA LEU A 22 -11.03 -1.07 23.26
C LEU A 22 -11.84 -0.54 24.45
N GLY A 23 -12.02 0.78 24.53
CA GLY A 23 -12.77 1.45 25.60
C GLY A 23 -14.27 1.54 25.36
N ASN A 24 -14.76 1.13 24.18
CA ASN A 24 -16.13 1.40 23.71
C ASN A 24 -16.49 2.89 23.75
N GLU A 25 -15.51 3.74 23.47
CA GLU A 25 -15.62 5.21 23.43
C GLU A 25 -15.89 5.69 21.98
N PRO A 26 -16.41 6.92 21.79
CA PRO A 26 -16.61 7.47 20.46
C PRO A 26 -15.31 7.57 19.65
N ILE A 27 -15.35 7.07 18.41
CA ILE A 27 -14.23 7.19 17.45
C ILE A 27 -13.84 8.66 17.22
N PRO A 28 -12.52 8.99 17.22
CA PRO A 28 -12.05 10.34 16.93
C PRO A 28 -12.46 10.80 15.54
N ALA A 29 -12.67 12.12 15.38
CA ALA A 29 -12.96 12.70 14.08
C ALA A 29 -11.74 12.56 13.15
N ILE A 30 -11.93 11.93 11.99
CA ILE A 30 -10.92 11.94 10.92
C ILE A 30 -11.09 13.26 10.15
N PRO A 31 -10.01 14.04 9.93
CA PRO A 31 -10.07 15.26 9.14
C PRO A 31 -10.72 15.06 7.77
N ALA A 32 -11.62 15.97 7.40
CA ALA A 32 -12.36 15.92 6.14
C ALA A 32 -11.43 16.01 4.92
N GLY A 33 -11.75 15.25 3.87
CA GLY A 33 -11.03 15.28 2.59
C GLY A 33 -9.78 14.39 2.52
N MET A 34 -9.48 13.61 3.57
CA MET A 34 -8.46 12.55 3.48
C MET A 34 -9.01 11.31 2.77
N ASP A 35 -8.22 10.72 1.89
CA ASP A 35 -8.47 9.40 1.32
C ASP A 35 -7.87 8.31 2.22
N ILE A 36 -8.31 7.06 2.08
CA ILE A 36 -7.76 5.91 2.82
C ILE A 36 -6.25 5.83 2.68
N PHE A 37 -5.70 6.12 1.50
CA PHE A 37 -4.25 6.08 1.27
C PHE A 37 -3.48 7.20 1.99
N ASP A 38 -4.14 8.27 2.42
CA ASP A 38 -3.53 9.28 3.30
C ASP A 38 -3.49 8.81 4.76
N LEU A 39 -4.31 7.82 5.13
CA LEU A 39 -4.38 7.24 6.47
C LEU A 39 -3.43 6.05 6.66
N LEU A 40 -3.24 5.27 5.59
CA LEU A 40 -2.32 4.13 5.57
C LEU A 40 -0.85 4.58 5.64
N SER A 41 -0.04 3.86 6.40
CA SER A 41 1.41 4.02 6.35
C SER A 41 2.00 3.54 5.02
N SER A 42 3.26 3.86 4.72
CA SER A 42 3.93 3.31 3.54
C SER A 42 3.97 1.77 3.56
N GLU A 43 4.21 1.19 4.74
CA GLU A 43 4.23 -0.26 4.96
C GLU A 43 2.84 -0.87 4.73
N ASP A 44 1.78 -0.24 5.22
CA ASP A 44 0.40 -0.70 4.98
C ASP A 44 0.06 -0.71 3.48
N VAL A 45 0.47 0.34 2.75
CA VAL A 45 0.23 0.43 1.30
C VAL A 45 1.02 -0.65 0.56
N GLU A 46 2.27 -0.88 0.96
CA GLU A 46 3.09 -1.99 0.43
C GLU A 46 2.39 -3.33 0.63
N ASP A 47 1.99 -3.66 1.87
CA ASP A 47 1.30 -4.90 2.20
C ASP A 47 0.02 -5.10 1.37
N VAL A 48 -0.77 -4.04 1.16
CA VAL A 48 -1.95 -4.10 0.28
C VAL A 48 -1.57 -4.52 -1.14
N ILE A 49 -0.51 -3.95 -1.70
CA ILE A 49 -0.03 -4.32 -3.05
C ILE A 49 0.52 -5.75 -3.06
N PHE A 50 1.18 -6.19 -1.99
CA PHE A 50 1.72 -7.55 -1.88
C PHE A 50 0.58 -8.56 -1.94
N VAL A 51 -0.45 -8.39 -1.11
CA VAL A 51 -1.62 -9.27 -1.06
C VAL A 51 -2.36 -9.19 -2.39
N PHE A 52 -2.58 -8.00 -2.93
CA PHE A 52 -3.24 -7.81 -4.22
C PHE A 52 -2.56 -8.63 -5.34
N LEU A 53 -1.26 -8.46 -5.54
CA LEU A 53 -0.55 -9.18 -6.60
C LEU A 53 -0.53 -10.70 -6.36
N GLN A 54 -0.52 -11.15 -5.11
CA GLN A 54 -0.65 -12.57 -4.78
C GLN A 54 -2.01 -13.14 -5.20
N THR A 55 -3.09 -12.38 -5.05
CA THR A 55 -4.40 -12.81 -5.59
C THR A 55 -4.43 -12.89 -7.11
N GLN A 56 -3.47 -12.25 -7.80
CA GLN A 56 -3.29 -12.33 -9.25
C GLN A 56 -2.35 -13.48 -9.68
N GLY A 57 -1.98 -14.37 -8.76
CA GLY A 57 -1.13 -15.54 -9.03
C GLY A 57 0.37 -15.32 -8.89
N TRP A 58 0.80 -14.12 -8.50
CA TRP A 58 2.21 -13.86 -8.21
C TRP A 58 2.58 -14.40 -6.82
N ILE A 59 3.80 -14.90 -6.67
CA ILE A 59 4.30 -15.42 -5.40
C ILE A 59 5.42 -14.49 -4.94
N VAL A 60 5.27 -13.93 -3.74
CA VAL A 60 6.30 -13.06 -3.15
C VAL A 60 7.57 -13.87 -2.93
N ARG A 61 8.70 -13.33 -3.38
CA ARG A 61 10.03 -13.84 -3.07
C ARG A 61 10.63 -12.92 -2.00
N PRO A 62 10.49 -13.25 -0.70
CA PRO A 62 11.14 -12.50 0.37
C PRO A 62 12.66 -12.51 0.08
N SER A 63 13.22 -11.32 -0.01
CA SER A 63 14.47 -11.00 -0.70
C SER A 63 15.61 -12.03 -0.65
N ARG A 64 16.13 -12.40 -1.83
CA ARG A 64 17.59 -12.48 -2.01
C ARG A 64 18.05 -11.04 -2.24
N ARG A 65 18.94 -10.52 -1.38
CA ARG A 65 19.65 -9.24 -1.61
C ARG A 65 20.54 -9.36 -2.85
N ARG A 66 19.98 -9.26 -4.06
CA ARG A 66 20.78 -9.04 -5.26
C ARG A 66 21.15 -7.57 -5.29
N ARG A 67 22.39 -7.26 -5.66
CA ARG A 67 22.94 -5.89 -5.70
C ARG A 67 22.07 -4.92 -6.52
N GLU A 68 21.36 -5.47 -7.50
CA GLU A 68 20.48 -4.75 -8.44
C GLU A 68 19.07 -4.49 -7.92
N THR A 69 18.63 -5.18 -6.84
CA THR A 69 17.25 -5.09 -6.33
C THR A 69 17.11 -4.32 -5.01
N ILE A 70 18.17 -3.63 -4.57
CA ILE A 70 18.18 -2.88 -3.30
C ILE A 70 17.18 -1.70 -3.33
N ALA A 71 16.86 -1.19 -4.52
CA ALA A 71 15.98 -0.03 -4.69
C ALA A 71 14.47 -0.38 -4.67
N TYR A 72 14.10 -1.67 -4.73
CA TYR A 72 12.71 -2.10 -4.86
C TYR A 72 12.17 -2.64 -3.54
N GLU A 73 10.87 -2.46 -3.32
CA GLU A 73 10.23 -2.89 -2.08
C GLU A 73 10.22 -4.43 -1.99
N PHE A 74 9.99 -5.14 -3.12
CA PHE A 74 10.04 -6.61 -3.18
C PHE A 74 10.10 -7.16 -4.61
N THR A 75 10.37 -8.47 -4.71
CA THR A 75 10.38 -9.24 -5.95
C THR A 75 9.36 -10.36 -5.91
N MET A 76 8.88 -10.79 -7.07
CA MET A 76 7.88 -11.85 -7.20
C MET A 76 8.22 -12.80 -8.34
N ALA A 77 7.61 -13.98 -8.32
CA ALA A 77 7.59 -14.87 -9.46
C ALA A 77 6.20 -15.41 -9.72
N HIS A 78 5.92 -15.71 -10.97
CA HIS A 78 4.68 -16.33 -11.41
C HIS A 78 4.92 -17.82 -11.73
N PRO A 79 3.94 -18.72 -11.54
CA PRO A 79 4.10 -20.15 -11.82
C PRO A 79 4.49 -20.51 -13.26
N ASP A 80 4.27 -19.61 -14.23
CA ASP A 80 4.70 -19.78 -15.62
C ASP A 80 6.19 -19.43 -15.86
N GLY A 81 6.93 -19.11 -14.81
CA GLY A 81 8.36 -18.81 -14.85
C GLY A 81 8.70 -17.32 -14.95
N ARG A 82 7.70 -16.43 -15.09
CA ARG A 82 7.95 -14.98 -15.14
C ARG A 82 8.45 -14.42 -13.82
N GLU A 83 9.31 -13.41 -13.89
CA GLU A 83 9.80 -12.65 -12.74
C GLU A 83 9.26 -11.22 -12.75
N ALA A 84 9.03 -10.68 -11.56
CA ALA A 84 8.63 -9.30 -11.40
C ALA A 84 9.36 -8.58 -10.26
N VAL A 85 9.49 -7.27 -10.42
CA VAL A 85 9.81 -6.35 -9.32
C VAL A 85 8.63 -5.44 -9.06
N VAL A 86 8.56 -4.91 -7.84
CA VAL A 86 7.50 -3.97 -7.46
C VAL A 86 8.08 -2.73 -6.80
N GLN A 87 7.63 -1.58 -7.26
CA GLN A 87 7.91 -0.28 -6.68
C GLN A 87 6.60 0.36 -6.18
N VAL A 88 6.54 0.60 -4.89
CA VAL A 88 5.47 1.39 -4.26
C VAL A 88 6.06 2.71 -3.80
N LYS A 89 5.32 3.81 -4.00
CA LYS A 89 5.62 5.11 -3.38
C LYS A 89 4.33 5.74 -2.86
N THR A 90 4.41 6.44 -1.73
CA THR A 90 3.28 7.13 -1.10
C THR A 90 3.54 8.64 -1.00
N GLY A 91 2.55 9.40 -0.52
CA GLY A 91 2.63 10.86 -0.41
C GLY A 91 2.76 11.56 -1.77
N GLN A 92 3.68 12.53 -1.87
CA GLN A 92 3.96 13.28 -3.11
C GLN A 92 5.10 12.67 -3.94
N THR A 93 5.68 11.56 -3.48
CA THR A 93 6.81 10.94 -4.15
C THR A 93 6.33 10.23 -5.41
N LYS A 94 6.93 10.58 -6.54
CA LYS A 94 6.64 9.98 -7.84
C LYS A 94 7.35 8.64 -7.99
N VAL A 95 6.74 7.71 -8.70
CA VAL A 95 7.45 6.50 -9.17
C VAL A 95 8.09 6.80 -10.52
N ASP A 96 9.42 6.70 -10.60
CA ASP A 96 10.15 6.81 -11.86
C ASP A 96 10.24 5.44 -12.53
N LEU A 97 9.48 5.26 -13.61
CA LEU A 97 9.44 4.02 -14.38
C LEU A 97 10.76 3.75 -15.09
N SER A 98 11.50 4.80 -15.47
CA SER A 98 12.78 4.65 -16.18
C SER A 98 13.89 4.10 -15.29
N ALA A 99 13.74 4.25 -13.97
CA ALA A 99 14.65 3.69 -12.97
C ALA A 99 14.35 2.22 -12.63
N MET A 100 13.23 1.68 -13.11
CA MET A 100 12.87 0.26 -12.91
C MET A 100 13.66 -0.64 -13.87
N PRO A 101 13.91 -1.91 -13.52
CA PRO A 101 14.75 -2.79 -14.31
C PRO A 101 13.99 -3.27 -15.54
N ASP A 102 14.71 -3.45 -16.64
CA ASP A 102 14.23 -4.07 -17.88
C ASP A 102 14.57 -5.56 -17.97
N THR A 103 15.36 -6.07 -17.01
CA THR A 103 15.82 -7.47 -16.92
C THR A 103 14.75 -8.45 -16.43
N VAL A 104 13.61 -7.94 -15.93
CA VAL A 104 12.47 -8.76 -15.50
C VAL A 104 11.36 -8.78 -16.55
N ASP A 105 10.44 -9.74 -16.42
CA ASP A 105 9.30 -9.83 -17.33
C ASP A 105 8.28 -8.72 -17.10
N VAL A 106 8.08 -8.33 -15.84
CA VAL A 106 7.12 -7.28 -15.44
C VAL A 106 7.67 -6.42 -14.30
N ALA A 107 7.50 -5.11 -14.40
CA ALA A 107 7.88 -4.15 -13.36
C ALA A 107 6.61 -3.45 -12.86
N PHE A 108 6.08 -3.84 -11.70
CA PHE A 108 4.86 -3.22 -11.17
C PHE A 108 5.16 -1.91 -10.46
N ALA A 109 4.39 -0.87 -10.78
CA ALA A 109 4.48 0.44 -10.16
C ALA A 109 3.14 0.82 -9.52
N PHE A 110 3.16 1.26 -8.27
CA PHE A 110 1.98 1.78 -7.59
C PHE A 110 2.27 3.12 -6.90
N GLN A 111 1.36 4.07 -7.11
CA GLN A 111 1.34 5.36 -6.42
C GLN A 111 -0.13 5.76 -6.19
N PRO A 112 -0.57 6.02 -4.94
CA PRO A 112 -1.99 6.26 -4.62
C PRO A 112 -2.71 7.37 -5.39
N ARG A 113 -1.97 8.39 -5.81
CA ARG A 113 -2.46 9.55 -6.58
C ARG A 113 -2.07 9.47 -8.07
N GLY A 114 -1.63 8.30 -8.54
CA GLY A 114 -1.20 8.07 -9.92
C GLY A 114 0.07 8.83 -10.34
N LEU A 115 0.88 9.31 -9.38
CA LEU A 115 2.07 10.11 -9.67
C LEU A 115 3.21 9.22 -10.19
N VAL A 116 3.28 9.08 -11.51
CA VAL A 116 4.33 8.33 -12.22
C VAL A 116 5.07 9.21 -13.23
N THR A 117 6.35 8.93 -13.47
CA THR A 117 7.18 9.63 -14.47
C THR A 117 8.05 8.64 -15.25
N GLY A 118 8.57 9.10 -16.39
CA GLY A 118 9.42 8.26 -17.24
C GLY A 118 8.62 7.18 -17.97
N THR A 119 9.33 6.28 -18.63
CA THR A 119 8.75 5.20 -19.42
C THR A 119 9.61 3.95 -19.30
N ASN A 120 8.98 2.79 -19.20
CA ASN A 120 9.65 1.50 -19.27
C ASN A 120 8.65 0.50 -19.89
N VAL A 121 9.08 -0.24 -20.91
CA VAL A 121 8.21 -1.16 -21.67
C VAL A 121 7.75 -2.37 -20.85
N LYS A 122 8.49 -2.69 -19.78
CA LYS A 122 8.13 -3.74 -18.81
C LYS A 122 7.23 -3.21 -17.69
N ALA A 123 7.06 -1.89 -17.58
CA ALA A 123 6.32 -1.29 -16.49
C ALA A 123 4.81 -1.54 -16.61
N CYS A 124 4.21 -2.03 -15.53
CA CYS A 124 2.78 -2.18 -15.36
C CYS A 124 2.34 -1.27 -14.21
N ILE A 125 1.63 -0.19 -14.54
CA ILE A 125 1.09 0.74 -13.54
C ILE A 125 -0.19 0.13 -12.96
N VAL A 126 -0.18 -0.09 -11.65
CA VAL A 126 -1.34 -0.55 -10.91
C VAL A 126 -2.23 0.67 -10.57
N GLN A 127 -3.50 0.61 -10.98
CA GLN A 127 -4.43 1.73 -10.83
C GLN A 127 -4.95 1.87 -9.38
N PRO A 128 -4.95 3.07 -8.78
CA PRO A 128 -5.51 3.33 -7.44
C PRO A 128 -6.94 2.83 -7.25
N GLU A 129 -7.79 2.99 -8.25
CA GLU A 129 -9.21 2.60 -8.21
C GLU A 129 -9.37 1.08 -8.09
N ARG A 130 -8.47 0.34 -8.74
CA ARG A 130 -8.43 -1.13 -8.67
C ARG A 130 -8.01 -1.60 -7.29
N ILE A 131 -7.04 -0.92 -6.67
CA ILE A 131 -6.60 -1.22 -5.30
C ILE A 131 -7.66 -0.84 -4.27
N MET A 132 -8.33 0.30 -4.44
CA MET A 132 -9.47 0.68 -3.61
C MET A 132 -10.58 -0.37 -3.65
N THR A 133 -10.94 -0.82 -4.85
CA THR A 133 -11.94 -1.87 -5.04
C THR A 133 -11.49 -3.19 -4.40
N PHE A 134 -10.23 -3.56 -4.57
CA PHE A 134 -9.65 -4.73 -3.94
C PHE A 134 -9.72 -4.66 -2.41
N MET A 135 -9.34 -3.51 -1.81
CA MET A 135 -9.35 -3.35 -0.36
C MET A 135 -10.76 -3.52 0.22
N LYS A 136 -11.77 -3.00 -0.46
CA LYS A 136 -13.18 -3.14 -0.05
C LYS A 136 -13.71 -4.56 -0.22
N THR A 137 -13.39 -5.22 -1.34
CA THR A 137 -13.95 -6.54 -1.68
C THR A 137 -13.22 -7.72 -1.05
N SER A 138 -11.92 -7.55 -0.76
CA SER A 138 -11.03 -8.60 -0.25
C SER A 138 -10.48 -8.27 1.14
N ARG A 139 -11.23 -7.46 1.90
CA ARG A 139 -10.87 -6.95 3.24
C ARG A 139 -10.22 -7.98 4.17
N ARG A 140 -10.75 -9.20 4.21
CA ARG A 140 -10.27 -10.29 5.09
C ARG A 140 -8.86 -10.79 4.78
N LEU A 141 -8.33 -10.47 3.60
CA LEU A 141 -6.98 -10.84 3.19
C LEU A 141 -5.93 -9.80 3.62
N LEU A 142 -6.36 -8.63 4.08
CA LEU A 142 -5.48 -7.50 4.39
C LEU A 142 -4.98 -7.54 5.84
N PRO A 143 -3.87 -6.88 6.15
CA PRO A 143 -3.43 -6.68 7.54
C PRO A 143 -4.52 -6.04 8.42
N GLY A 144 -4.48 -6.35 9.72
CA GLY A 144 -5.44 -5.81 10.68
C GLY A 144 -5.47 -4.29 10.72
N THR A 145 -4.32 -3.64 10.55
CA THR A 145 -4.16 -2.18 10.47
C THR A 145 -5.00 -1.58 9.34
N VAL A 146 -4.90 -2.15 8.13
CA VAL A 146 -5.67 -1.74 6.95
C VAL A 146 -7.17 -1.96 7.18
N GLN A 147 -7.53 -3.10 7.78
CA GLN A 147 -8.91 -3.40 8.15
C GLN A 147 -9.48 -2.35 9.11
N THR A 148 -8.77 -1.98 10.19
CA THR A 148 -9.22 -0.95 11.14
C THR A 148 -9.49 0.38 10.44
N TRP A 149 -8.61 0.82 9.55
CA TRP A 149 -8.81 2.07 8.81
C TRP A 149 -10.03 2.03 7.88
N LEU A 150 -10.24 0.91 7.18
CA LEU A 150 -11.42 0.72 6.34
C LEU A 150 -12.72 0.78 7.15
N ASP A 151 -12.74 0.28 8.39
CA ASP A 151 -13.91 0.40 9.28
C ASP A 151 -14.12 1.84 9.73
N ALA A 152 -13.05 2.52 10.14
CA ALA A 152 -13.12 3.91 10.57
C ALA A 152 -13.69 4.82 9.46
N VAL A 153 -13.23 4.65 8.22
CA VAL A 153 -13.75 5.40 7.06
C VAL A 153 -15.22 5.06 6.78
N SER A 154 -15.59 3.78 6.81
CA SER A 154 -16.97 3.35 6.55
C SER A 154 -17.95 3.91 7.60
N LEU A 155 -17.55 3.96 8.86
CA LEU A 155 -18.35 4.53 9.95
C LEU A 155 -18.59 6.03 9.77
N LEU A 156 -17.60 6.78 9.28
CA LEU A 156 -17.76 8.21 9.00
C LEU A 156 -18.71 8.47 7.83
N GLU A 157 -18.59 7.70 6.74
CA GLU A 157 -19.50 7.79 5.59
C GLU A 157 -20.96 7.50 6.00
N SER A 158 -21.17 6.57 6.94
CA SER A 158 -22.51 6.22 7.43
C SER A 158 -23.16 7.31 8.29
N ARG A 159 -22.37 8.18 8.94
CA ARG A 159 -22.84 9.28 9.79
C ARG A 159 -23.21 10.55 9.00
N HIS A 160 -22.84 10.61 7.73
CA HIS A 160 -23.08 11.75 6.82
C HIS A 160 -24.19 11.47 5.79
N LYS A 161 -24.88 10.32 5.91
CA LYS A 161 -26.10 9.98 5.16
C LYS A 161 -27.32 10.15 6.06
#